data_AF-A0A7J3SM55-F1
#
_entry.id   AF-A0A7J3SM55-F1
#
_cell.length_a   1.000
_cell.length_b   1.000
_cell.length_c   1.000
_cell.angle_alpha   90.00
_cell.angle_beta   90.00
_cell.angle_gamma   90.00
#
_symmetry.space_group_name_H-M   'P 1'
#
loop_
_entity.id
_entity.type
_entity.pdbx_description
1 polymer ?
#
loop_
_entity_poly.entity_id
_entity_poly.type
_entity_poly.pdbx_seq_one_letter_code
_entity_poly.pdbx_strand_id
1 'polypeptide(L)'
;MSVERSIEAVRRILSKLLQELGRGGSITIVNISEAAKTLGVPVPIDSFMELLQLMNIKVKRTENELLIYEAIDKVQEIARDFFSTLKASRAVAAGKAAELIAVLSLFHDILPSEISNAGKELGLFEEKDGKLYLTKNWNDALKIFNNRDLFSSAP
;
A
#
# COMPACT_ATOMS: atom_id res chain seq x y z
N MET A 1 1.55 -11.84 36.85
CA MET A 1 0.40 -11.52 35.99
C MET A 1 0.76 -10.96 34.58
N SER A 2 2.00 -11.11 34.09
CA SER A 2 2.42 -10.53 32.78
C SER A 2 2.67 -11.57 31.68
N VAL A 3 3.10 -12.79 32.02
CA VAL A 3 3.47 -13.83 31.04
C VAL A 3 2.26 -14.56 30.45
N GLU A 4 1.26 -14.86 31.28
CA GLU A 4 0.05 -15.60 30.85
C GLU A 4 -0.77 -14.83 29.80
N ARG A 5 -0.89 -13.49 29.95
CA ARG A 5 -1.59 -12.65 28.96
C ARG A 5 -0.90 -12.66 27.60
N SER A 6 0.42 -12.71 27.57
CA SER A 6 1.21 -12.79 26.33
C SER A 6 1.07 -14.14 25.65
N ILE A 7 1.06 -15.24 26.40
CA ILE A 7 0.83 -16.59 25.87
C ILE A 7 -0.59 -16.73 25.32
N GLU A 8 -1.59 -16.18 26.02
CA GLU A 8 -2.98 -16.15 25.57
C GLU A 8 -3.13 -15.38 24.24
N ALA A 9 -2.47 -14.23 24.13
CA ALA A 9 -2.48 -13.41 22.92
C ALA A 9 -1.81 -14.13 21.73
N VAL A 10 -0.66 -14.75 21.96
CA VAL A 10 0.06 -15.55 20.96
C VAL A 10 -0.76 -16.76 20.53
N ARG A 11 -1.37 -17.51 21.47
CA ARG A 11 -2.28 -18.62 21.17
C ARG A 11 -3.48 -18.15 20.34
N ARG A 12 -4.07 -16.99 20.67
CA ARG A 12 -5.23 -16.46 19.93
C ARG A 12 -4.88 -16.04 18.50
N ILE A 13 -3.67 -15.50 18.30
CA ILE A 13 -3.15 -15.17 16.96
C ILE A 13 -2.90 -16.46 16.17
N LEU A 14 -2.21 -17.44 16.77
CA LEU A 14 -1.94 -18.75 16.16
C LEU A 14 -3.23 -19.49 15.80
N SER A 15 -4.22 -19.54 16.70
CA SER A 15 -5.49 -20.20 16.43
C SER A 15 -6.25 -19.55 15.28
N LYS A 16 -6.25 -18.21 15.17
CA LYS A 16 -6.85 -17.51 14.03
C LYS A 16 -6.10 -17.79 12.73
N LEU A 17 -4.77 -17.80 12.79
CA LEU A 17 -3.90 -18.07 11.65
C LEU A 17 -4.11 -19.50 11.12
N LEU A 18 -4.17 -20.49 12.02
CA LEU A 18 -4.46 -21.89 11.69
C LEU A 18 -5.89 -22.07 11.14
N GLN A 19 -6.87 -21.30 11.63
CA GLN A 19 -8.23 -21.33 11.10
C GLN A 19 -8.32 -20.76 9.67
N GLU A 20 -7.56 -19.70 9.39
CA GLU A 20 -7.52 -19.05 8.08
C GLU A 20 -6.75 -19.92 7.06
N LEU A 21 -5.65 -20.57 7.48
CA LEU A 21 -4.92 -21.57 6.68
C LEU A 21 -5.76 -22.84 6.41
N GLY A 22 -6.53 -23.31 7.40
CA GLY A 22 -7.38 -24.50 7.28
C GLY A 22 -8.56 -24.35 6.32
N ARG A 23 -8.86 -23.13 5.85
CA ARG A 23 -9.88 -22.83 4.82
C ARG A 23 -9.29 -22.70 3.41
N GLY A 24 -8.01 -23.05 3.22
CA GLY A 24 -7.32 -22.91 1.94
C GLY A 24 -6.81 -21.50 1.64
N GLY A 25 -6.83 -20.58 2.62
CA GLY A 25 -6.27 -19.25 2.46
C GLY A 25 -4.75 -19.26 2.56
N SER A 26 -4.07 -18.56 1.67
CA SER A 26 -2.63 -18.31 1.78
C SER A 26 -2.36 -17.09 2.68
N ILE A 27 -1.32 -17.16 3.50
CA ILE A 27 -0.86 -16.05 4.33
C ILE A 27 0.63 -15.85 4.08
N THR A 28 0.98 -14.62 3.69
CA THR A 28 2.35 -14.15 3.54
C THR A 28 2.74 -13.33 4.76
N ILE A 29 3.86 -13.68 5.38
CA ILE A 29 4.43 -12.95 6.52
C ILE A 29 5.64 -12.17 6.03
N VAL A 30 5.62 -10.85 6.22
CA VAL A 30 6.71 -9.95 5.84
C VAL A 30 7.27 -9.30 7.10
N ASN A 31 8.52 -9.62 7.45
CA ASN A 31 9.24 -8.85 8.46
C ASN A 31 9.53 -7.45 7.89
N ILE A 32 9.14 -6.41 8.62
CA ILE A 32 9.23 -5.01 8.17
C ILE A 32 10.69 -4.59 7.91
N SER A 33 11.65 -5.02 8.73
CA SER A 33 13.07 -4.67 8.53
C SER A 33 13.70 -5.42 7.35
N GLU A 34 13.16 -6.58 6.98
CA GLU A 34 13.61 -7.40 5.85
C GLU A 34 12.67 -7.36 4.65
N ALA A 35 11.73 -6.41 4.62
CA ALA A 35 10.63 -6.45 3.65
C ALA A 35 11.11 -6.46 2.20
N ALA A 36 12.17 -5.73 1.87
CA ALA A 36 12.73 -5.72 0.52
C ALA A 36 13.22 -7.10 0.07
N LYS A 37 13.70 -7.94 0.99
CA LYS A 37 14.14 -9.30 0.71
C LYS A 37 12.95 -10.22 0.47
N THR A 38 11.92 -10.16 1.30
CA THR A 38 10.71 -10.98 1.15
C THR A 38 9.90 -10.58 -0.08
N LEU A 39 9.78 -9.28 -0.36
CA LEU A 39 9.01 -8.73 -1.48
C LEU A 39 9.81 -8.73 -2.80
N GLY A 40 11.12 -8.95 -2.74
CA GLY A 40 12.04 -8.90 -3.89
C GLY A 40 12.36 -7.49 -4.40
N VAL A 41 11.70 -6.45 -3.87
CA VAL A 41 11.91 -5.04 -4.22
C VAL A 41 11.69 -4.14 -2.99
N PRO A 42 12.39 -2.99 -2.90
CA PRO A 42 12.19 -2.05 -1.80
C PRO A 42 10.91 -1.22 -2.03
N VAL A 43 9.93 -1.35 -1.14
CA VAL A 43 8.69 -0.56 -1.17
C VAL A 43 8.46 0.18 0.15
N PRO A 44 7.90 1.40 0.14
CA PRO A 44 7.39 2.06 1.34
C PRO A 44 6.24 1.25 1.95
N ILE A 45 6.47 0.70 3.14
CA ILE A 45 5.57 -0.25 3.78
C ILE A 45 4.15 0.30 3.97
N ASP A 46 4.02 1.53 4.47
CA ASP A 46 2.70 2.11 4.77
C ASP A 46 1.87 2.28 3.50
N SER A 47 2.47 2.74 2.40
CA SER A 47 1.76 2.94 1.13
C SER A 47 1.48 1.62 0.41
N PHE A 48 2.37 0.63 0.55
CA PHE A 48 2.12 -0.71 0.04
C PHE A 48 0.94 -1.38 0.77
N MET A 49 0.84 -1.21 2.09
CA MET A 49 -0.33 -1.68 2.86
C MET A 49 -1.63 -1.02 2.40
N GLU A 50 -1.62 0.29 2.16
CA GLU A 50 -2.81 1.01 1.68
C GLU A 50 -3.25 0.47 0.30
N LEU A 51 -2.31 0.27 -0.62
CA LEU A 51 -2.59 -0.36 -1.91
C LEU A 51 -3.25 -1.73 -1.76
N LEU A 52 -2.68 -2.60 -0.91
CA LEU A 52 -3.25 -3.92 -0.66
C LEU A 52 -4.69 -3.82 -0.12
N GLN A 53 -4.94 -2.89 0.80
CA GLN A 53 -6.28 -2.67 1.35
C GLN A 53 -7.28 -2.16 0.30
N LEU A 54 -6.87 -1.25 -0.59
CA LEU A 54 -7.68 -0.78 -1.72
C LEU A 54 -8.01 -1.94 -2.68
N MET A 55 -7.07 -2.86 -2.90
CA MET A 55 -7.28 -4.09 -3.69
C MET A 55 -8.11 -5.16 -2.95
N ASN A 56 -8.70 -4.83 -1.80
CA ASN A 56 -9.44 -5.76 -0.91
C ASN A 56 -8.60 -6.93 -0.37
N ILE A 57 -7.28 -6.81 -0.37
CA ILE A 57 -6.38 -7.77 0.27
C ILE A 57 -6.28 -7.40 1.75
N LYS A 58 -6.68 -8.34 2.61
CA LYS A 58 -6.61 -8.15 4.05
C LYS A 58 -5.16 -8.13 4.50
N VAL A 59 -4.79 -7.11 5.29
CA VAL A 59 -3.46 -6.98 5.90
C VAL A 59 -3.61 -6.67 7.38
N LYS A 60 -2.78 -7.31 8.21
CA LYS A 60 -2.63 -6.97 9.63
C LYS A 60 -1.18 -6.60 9.91
N ARG A 61 -0.98 -5.49 10.62
CA ARG A 61 0.33 -5.06 11.10
C ARG A 61 0.52 -5.43 12.56
N THR A 62 1.67 -6.02 12.87
CA THR A 62 2.19 -6.16 14.24
C THR A 62 3.33 -5.16 14.44
N GLU A 63 4.07 -5.26 15.54
CA GLU A 63 5.24 -4.41 15.79
C GLU A 63 6.30 -4.54 14.70
N ASN A 64 6.59 -5.78 14.26
CA ASN A 64 7.70 -6.08 13.35
C ASN A 64 7.29 -6.76 12.06
N GLU A 65 6.02 -7.12 11.88
CA GLU A 65 5.57 -7.94 10.76
C GLU A 65 4.28 -7.42 10.12
N LEU A 66 4.13 -7.72 8.83
CA LEU A 66 2.86 -7.68 8.12
C LEU A 66 2.39 -9.10 7.86
N LEU A 67 1.13 -9.38 8.23
CA LEU A 67 0.42 -10.58 7.85
C LEU A 67 -0.52 -10.21 6.71
N ILE A 68 -0.16 -10.63 5.51
CA ILE A 68 -0.90 -10.37 4.28
C ILE A 68 -1.65 -11.65 3.91
N TYR A 69 -2.96 -11.57 3.80
CA TYR A 69 -3.83 -12.72 3.54
C TYR A 69 -3.93 -13.00 2.04
N GLU A 70 -2.78 -13.26 1.43
CA GLU A 70 -2.60 -13.56 0.02
C GLU A 70 -1.32 -14.39 -0.16
N ALA A 71 -1.25 -15.15 -1.26
CA ALA A 71 -0.10 -15.95 -1.63
C ALA A 71 1.13 -15.08 -1.95
N ILE A 72 2.32 -15.56 -1.57
CA ILE A 72 3.57 -14.79 -1.70
C ILE A 72 3.85 -14.37 -3.13
N ASP A 73 3.56 -15.22 -4.12
CA ASP A 73 3.81 -14.93 -5.53
C ASP A 73 3.01 -13.69 -5.99
N LYS A 74 1.74 -13.62 -5.57
CA LYS A 74 0.88 -12.47 -5.88
C LYS A 74 1.29 -11.23 -5.10
N VAL A 75 1.67 -11.37 -3.83
CA VAL A 75 2.18 -10.24 -3.02
C VAL A 75 3.45 -9.65 -3.63
N GLN A 76 4.37 -10.49 -4.10
CA GLN A 76 5.60 -10.05 -4.76
C GLN A 76 5.32 -9.42 -6.12
N GLU A 77 4.35 -9.92 -6.89
CA GLU A 77 3.90 -9.32 -8.14
C GLU A 77 3.42 -7.88 -7.90
N ILE A 78 2.47 -7.70 -6.97
CA ILE A 78 1.94 -6.37 -6.62
C ILE A 78 3.07 -5.46 -6.12
N ALA A 79 4.03 -5.98 -5.33
CA ALA A 79 5.17 -5.18 -4.86
C ALA A 79 6.06 -4.71 -6.02
N ARG A 80 6.32 -5.56 -7.01
CA ARG A 80 7.10 -5.21 -8.22
C ARG A 80 6.40 -4.15 -9.05
N ASP A 81 5.09 -4.29 -9.27
CA ASP A 81 4.31 -3.33 -10.04
C ASP A 81 4.23 -1.99 -9.32
N PHE A 82 4.01 -2.01 -8.00
CA PHE A 82 4.04 -0.81 -7.17
C PHE A 82 5.41 -0.14 -7.21
N PHE A 83 6.50 -0.90 -7.10
CA PHE A 83 7.86 -0.35 -7.17
C PHE A 83 8.18 0.24 -8.54
N SER A 84 7.72 -0.40 -9.62
CA SER A 84 7.87 0.12 -10.99
C SER A 84 7.15 1.45 -11.15
N THR A 85 5.88 1.50 -10.73
CA THR A 85 5.04 2.69 -10.77
C THR A 85 5.61 3.80 -9.89
N LEU A 86 6.11 3.45 -8.69
CA LEU A 86 6.76 4.40 -7.79
C LEU A 86 8.00 5.05 -8.40
N LYS A 87 8.79 4.31 -9.19
CA LYS A 87 9.92 4.88 -9.93
C LYS A 87 9.44 5.90 -10.96
N ALA A 88 8.36 5.60 -11.69
CA ALA A 88 7.75 6.54 -12.63
C ALA A 88 7.18 7.78 -11.91
N SER A 89 6.44 7.61 -10.81
CA SER A 89 5.91 8.70 -10.01
C SER A 89 7.01 9.60 -9.43
N ARG A 90 8.15 9.04 -9.04
CA ARG A 90 9.32 9.80 -8.55
C ARG A 90 9.98 10.67 -9.63
N ALA A 91 9.70 10.43 -10.92
CA ALA A 91 10.16 11.32 -11.98
C ALA A 91 9.48 12.70 -11.91
N VAL A 92 8.25 12.77 -11.41
CA VAL A 92 7.44 14.01 -11.37
C VAL A 92 7.10 14.50 -9.96
N ALA A 93 7.16 13.64 -8.95
CA ALA A 93 6.80 13.94 -7.58
C ALA A 93 7.87 13.48 -6.57
N ALA A 94 7.79 13.97 -5.34
CA ALA A 94 8.69 13.61 -4.25
C ALA A 94 7.94 13.12 -3.01
N GLY A 95 8.63 12.32 -2.20
CA GLY A 95 8.13 11.82 -0.91
C GLY A 95 6.73 11.21 -1.02
N LYS A 96 5.84 11.64 -0.12
CA LYS A 96 4.45 11.15 -0.04
C LYS A 96 3.59 11.47 -1.27
N ALA A 97 3.90 12.50 -2.06
CA ALA A 97 3.18 12.72 -3.31
C ALA A 97 3.47 11.61 -4.33
N ALA A 98 4.75 11.23 -4.48
CA ALA A 98 5.13 10.15 -5.39
C ALA A 98 4.55 8.79 -4.97
N GLU A 99 4.54 8.53 -3.66
CA GLU A 99 3.90 7.33 -3.10
C GLU A 99 2.39 7.32 -3.37
N LEU A 100 1.68 8.44 -3.17
CA LEU A 100 0.24 8.52 -3.39
C LEU A 100 -0.11 8.33 -4.87
N ILE A 101 0.64 8.99 -5.75
CA ILE A 101 0.48 8.85 -7.20
C ILE A 101 0.67 7.39 -7.62
N ALA A 102 1.68 6.69 -7.06
CA ALA A 102 1.92 5.29 -7.38
C ALA A 102 0.80 4.36 -6.90
N VAL A 103 0.25 4.60 -5.70
CA VAL A 103 -0.90 3.83 -5.18
C VAL A 103 -2.12 4.02 -6.08
N LEU A 104 -2.49 5.26 -6.38
CA LEU A 104 -3.65 5.58 -7.20
C LEU A 104 -3.51 5.08 -8.64
N SER A 105 -2.32 5.27 -9.22
CA SER A 105 -1.99 4.82 -10.57
C SER A 105 -2.18 3.30 -10.71
N LEU A 106 -1.66 2.52 -9.77
CA LEU A 106 -1.77 1.07 -9.82
C LEU A 106 -3.19 0.58 -9.47
N PHE A 107 -3.88 1.23 -8.53
CA PHE A 107 -5.22 0.83 -8.13
C PHE A 107 -6.28 1.14 -9.20
N HIS A 108 -6.18 2.28 -9.87
CA HIS A 108 -7.13 2.69 -10.91
C HIS A 108 -6.71 2.29 -12.33
N ASP A 109 -5.51 1.73 -12.50
CA ASP A 109 -4.89 1.45 -13.81
C ASP A 109 -4.76 2.72 -14.69
N ILE A 110 -4.18 3.77 -14.11
CA ILE A 110 -4.07 5.11 -14.72
C ILE A 110 -2.63 5.58 -14.69
N LEU A 111 -2.20 6.35 -15.69
CA LEU A 111 -0.81 6.81 -15.76
C LEU A 111 -0.48 7.78 -14.60
N PRO A 112 0.74 7.71 -14.01
CA PRO A 112 1.16 8.63 -12.96
C PRO A 112 1.03 10.12 -13.32
N SER A 113 1.17 10.47 -14.60
CA SER A 113 1.00 11.83 -15.12
C SER A 113 -0.44 12.33 -15.04
N GLU A 114 -1.42 11.45 -15.26
CA GLU A 114 -2.84 11.81 -15.19
C GLU A 114 -3.25 12.08 -13.73
N ILE A 115 -2.82 11.21 -12.80
CA ILE A 115 -3.01 11.44 -11.36
C ILE A 115 -2.33 12.74 -10.91
N SER A 116 -1.12 13.01 -11.43
CA SER A 116 -0.38 14.25 -11.13
C SER A 116 -1.13 15.49 -11.58
N ASN A 117 -1.68 15.49 -12.80
CA ASN A 117 -2.46 16.60 -13.34
C ASN A 117 -3.75 16.82 -12.54
N ALA A 118 -4.51 15.75 -12.29
CA ALA A 118 -5.72 15.82 -11.48
C ALA A 118 -5.40 16.36 -10.07
N GLY A 119 -4.33 15.90 -9.43
CA GLY A 119 -3.94 16.41 -8.12
C GLY A 119 -3.53 17.88 -8.10
N LYS A 120 -2.94 18.41 -9.18
CA LYS A 120 -2.69 19.86 -9.33
C LYS A 120 -4.01 20.63 -9.42
N GLU A 121 -4.93 20.20 -10.28
CA GLU A 121 -6.24 20.84 -10.47
C GLU A 121 -7.08 20.84 -9.18
N LEU A 122 -6.93 19.81 -8.36
CA LEU A 122 -7.60 19.67 -7.07
C LEU A 122 -6.88 20.42 -5.92
N GLY A 123 -5.73 21.04 -6.19
CA GLY A 123 -4.91 21.69 -5.16
C GLY A 123 -4.32 20.72 -4.13
N LEU A 124 -4.23 19.43 -4.47
CA LEU A 124 -3.64 18.37 -3.62
C LEU A 124 -2.12 18.30 -3.78
N PHE A 125 -1.61 18.73 -4.93
CA PHE A 125 -0.19 18.81 -5.22
C PHE A 125 0.25 20.26 -5.46
N GLU A 126 1.39 20.60 -4.89
CA GLU A 126 2.08 21.87 -5.14
C GLU A 126 3.44 21.55 -5.76
N GLU A 127 3.81 22.33 -6.77
CA GLU A 127 5.10 22.19 -7.44
C GLU A 127 6.15 23.06 -6.75
N LYS A 128 7.25 22.42 -6.33
CA LYS A 128 8.44 23.07 -5.76
C LYS A 128 9.67 22.39 -6.35
N ASP A 129 10.64 23.19 -6.80
CA ASP A 129 11.90 22.68 -7.36
C ASP A 129 11.71 21.61 -8.47
N GLY A 130 10.69 21.77 -9.31
CA GLY A 130 10.37 20.85 -10.41
C GLY A 130 9.80 19.49 -9.96
N LYS A 131 9.35 19.37 -8.70
CA LYS A 131 8.70 18.19 -8.16
C LYS A 131 7.38 18.54 -7.50
N LEU A 132 6.45 17.60 -7.54
CA LEU A 132 5.19 17.68 -6.82
C LEU A 132 5.32 17.20 -5.38
N TYR A 133 4.72 17.95 -4.48
CA TYR A 133 4.62 17.67 -3.06
C TYR A 133 3.16 17.72 -2.62
N LEU A 134 2.83 16.91 -1.62
CA LEU A 134 1.47 16.82 -1.10
C LEU A 134 1.17 18.04 -0.22
N THR A 135 0.08 18.75 -0.50
CA THR A 135 -0.33 19.95 0.25
C THR A 135 -1.23 19.63 1.45
N LYS A 136 -1.87 18.46 1.41
CA LYS A 136 -2.75 17.95 2.47
C LYS A 136 -2.13 16.72 3.12
N ASN A 137 -2.72 16.22 4.19
CA ASN A 137 -2.34 14.89 4.67
C ASN A 137 -2.78 13.81 3.65
N TRP A 138 -2.11 12.66 3.73
CA TRP A 138 -2.32 11.52 2.84
C TRP A 138 -3.77 11.06 2.76
N ASN A 139 -4.42 10.86 3.92
CA ASN A 139 -5.75 10.28 4.00
C ASN A 139 -6.81 11.21 3.38
N ASP A 140 -6.68 12.52 3.57
CA ASP A 140 -7.59 13.49 2.98
C ASP A 140 -7.43 13.55 1.47
N ALA A 141 -6.18 13.50 0.97
CA ALA A 141 -5.94 13.44 -0.47
C ALA A 141 -6.51 12.17 -1.11
N LEU A 142 -6.28 11.00 -0.49
CA LEU A 142 -6.82 9.72 -0.96
C LEU A 142 -8.34 9.72 -1.01
N LYS A 143 -9.02 10.25 0.03
CA LYS A 143 -10.47 10.40 0.05
C LYS A 143 -10.98 11.31 -1.07
N ILE A 144 -10.29 12.41 -1.36
CA ILE A 144 -10.69 13.34 -2.42
C ILE A 144 -10.57 12.67 -3.79
N PHE A 145 -9.51 11.90 -4.03
CA PHE A 145 -9.36 11.12 -5.26
C PHE A 145 -10.44 10.04 -5.40
N ASN A 146 -10.77 9.32 -4.32
CA ASN A 146 -11.77 8.24 -4.36
C ASN A 146 -13.22 8.73 -4.40
N ASN A 147 -13.51 9.92 -3.88
CA ASN A 147 -14.87 10.47 -3.84
C ASN A 147 -15.30 11.14 -5.15
N ARG A 148 -14.36 11.44 -6.03
CA ARG A 148 -14.72 11.93 -7.35
C ARG A 148 -14.68 10.77 -8.33
N ASP A 149 -15.68 10.76 -9.20
CA ASP A 149 -15.69 10.07 -10.49
C ASP A 149 -14.59 10.62 -11.45
N LEU A 150 -13.35 10.79 -10.97
CA LEU A 150 -12.21 11.25 -11.78
C LEU A 150 -11.78 10.18 -12.79
N PHE A 151 -12.09 8.92 -12.49
CA PHE A 151 -11.50 7.75 -13.12
C PHE A 151 -12.54 6.73 -13.59
N SER A 152 -13.85 7.02 -13.45
CA SER A 152 -14.96 6.16 -13.88
C SER A 152 -15.23 6.19 -15.39
N SER A 153 -14.17 6.36 -16.17
CA SER A 153 -14.19 6.26 -17.64
C SER A 153 -13.09 5.35 -18.19
N ALA A 154 -12.77 4.26 -17.48
CA ALA A 154 -12.19 3.08 -18.12
C ALA A 154 -13.34 2.17 -18.61
N PRO A 155 -13.35 1.74 -19.88
CA PRO A 155 -14.40 0.92 -20.48
C PRO A 155 -14.55 -0.48 -19.86
#